data_AF-A0A2E8AWV3-F1
#
_entry.id   AF-A0A2E8AWV3-F1
#
_cell.length_a   1.000
_cell.length_b   1.000
_cell.length_c   1.000
_cell.angle_alpha   90.00
_cell.angle_beta   90.00
_cell.angle_gamma   90.00
#
_symmetry.space_group_name_H-M   'P 1'
#
loop_
_entity.id
_entity.type
_entity.pdbx_description
1 polymer ?
#
loop_
_entity_poly.entity_id
_entity_poly.type
_entity_poly.pdbx_seq_one_letter_code
_entity_poly.pdbx_strand_id
1 'polypeptide(L)'
;MGFLCALALMTLIVVVSMIVSRWAPRAAYRLLEHSQHLFEPEGVSVSDSSTQPQTHARNRTLVKRPYISPVVKKRVAAKQGWRCAVCKELLDETFETDHRTPLFRGGHATDESNLQSLCKRCHLFKSAVLDHA
;
A
#
# COMPACT_ATOMS: atom_id res chain seq x y z
N MET A 1 46.10 4.02 17.53
CA MET A 1 45.78 3.83 16.08
C MET A 1 44.34 3.40 15.82
N GLY A 2 43.72 2.53 16.64
CA GLY A 2 42.34 2.07 16.41
C GLY A 2 41.26 3.17 16.40
N PHE A 3 41.37 4.18 17.27
CA PHE A 3 40.38 5.26 17.37
C PHE A 3 40.33 6.16 16.11
N LEU A 4 41.48 6.53 15.56
CA LEU A 4 41.56 7.32 14.33
C LEU A 4 41.02 6.54 13.11
N CYS A 5 41.27 5.22 13.06
CA CYS A 5 40.72 4.36 12.03
C CYS A 5 39.19 4.26 12.12
N ALA A 6 38.65 4.13 13.33
CA ALA A 6 37.20 4.13 13.55
C ALA A 6 36.54 5.45 13.13
N LEU A 7 37.15 6.61 13.46
CA LEU A 7 36.64 7.91 13.02
C LEU A 7 36.70 8.09 11.50
N ALA A 8 37.77 7.61 10.84
CA ALA A 8 37.89 7.63 9.39
C ALA A 8 36.81 6.74 8.72
N LEU A 9 36.53 5.57 9.27
CA LEU A 9 35.47 4.69 8.77
C LEU A 9 34.09 5.34 8.94
N MET A 10 33.79 5.89 10.12
CA MET A 10 32.49 6.53 10.39
C MET A 10 32.26 7.75 9.51
N THR A 11 33.29 8.59 9.30
CA THR A 11 33.19 9.75 8.41
C THR A 11 33.02 9.33 6.96
N LEU A 12 33.72 8.29 6.49
CA LEU A 12 33.53 7.73 5.15
C LEU A 12 32.09 7.23 4.95
N ILE A 13 31.55 6.49 5.93
CA ILE A 13 30.17 5.99 5.87
C ILE A 13 29.16 7.15 5.77
N VAL A 14 29.33 8.21 6.56
CA VAL A 14 28.44 9.38 6.53
C VAL A 14 28.53 10.10 5.19
N VAL A 15 29.74 10.33 4.66
CA VAL A 15 29.95 11.00 3.38
C VAL A 15 29.36 10.21 2.22
N VAL A 16 29.59 8.89 2.16
CA VAL A 16 29.00 8.01 1.15
C VAL A 16 27.48 8.03 1.25
N SER A 17 26.94 7.95 2.47
CA SER A 17 25.48 8.02 2.69
C SER A 17 24.90 9.34 2.17
N MET A 18 25.53 10.49 2.48
CA MET A 18 25.08 11.81 2.00
C MET A 18 25.14 11.93 0.47
N ILE A 19 26.19 11.41 -0.16
CA ILE A 19 26.33 11.42 -1.62
C ILE A 19 25.23 10.58 -2.28
N VAL A 20 25.01 9.36 -1.78
CA VAL A 20 23.97 8.44 -2.30
C VAL A 20 22.57 9.03 -2.10
N SER A 21 22.28 9.59 -0.92
CA SER A 21 21.00 10.26 -0.65
C SER A 21 20.74 11.44 -1.57
N ARG A 22 21.79 12.13 -2.04
CA ARG A 22 21.66 13.30 -2.92
C ARG A 22 21.55 12.94 -4.39
N TRP A 23 22.22 11.88 -4.83
CA TRP A 23 22.20 11.41 -6.23
C TRP A 23 20.99 10.54 -6.56
N ALA A 24 20.50 9.75 -5.60
CA ALA A 24 19.39 8.85 -5.85
C ALA A 24 18.50 8.68 -4.61
N PRO A 25 17.71 9.71 -4.24
CA PRO A 25 16.75 9.61 -3.14
C PRO A 25 15.72 8.49 -3.36
N ARG A 26 15.55 8.03 -4.62
CA ARG A 26 14.67 6.94 -5.01
C ARG A 26 15.37 5.60 -5.25
N ALA A 27 16.71 5.50 -5.19
CA ALA A 27 17.41 4.23 -5.44
C ALA A 27 17.04 3.16 -4.39
N ALA A 28 16.98 3.55 -3.11
CA ALA A 28 16.52 2.66 -2.04
C ALA A 28 15.12 2.11 -2.33
N TYR A 29 14.20 2.97 -2.81
CA TYR A 29 12.84 2.55 -3.19
C TYR A 29 12.82 1.59 -4.39
N ARG A 30 13.69 1.80 -5.39
CA ARG A 30 13.80 0.88 -6.54
C ARG A 30 14.37 -0.49 -6.13
N LEU A 31 15.31 -0.52 -5.20
CA LEU A 31 15.83 -1.77 -4.64
C LEU A 31 14.74 -2.53 -3.88
N LEU A 32 13.95 -1.82 -3.07
CA LEU A 32 12.82 -2.40 -2.34
C LEU A 32 11.75 -2.95 -3.31
N GLU A 33 11.44 -2.23 -4.39
CA GLU A 33 10.51 -2.67 -5.43
C GLU A 33 11.00 -3.95 -6.11
N HIS A 34 12.30 -4.07 -6.39
CA HIS A 34 12.88 -5.30 -6.93
C HIS A 34 12.83 -6.46 -5.93
N SER A 35 13.05 -6.21 -4.63
CA SER A 35 13.05 -7.26 -3.60
C SER A 35 11.66 -7.83 -3.25
N GLN A 36 10.58 -7.23 -3.73
CA GLN A 36 9.23 -7.63 -3.30
C GLN A 36 8.74 -8.96 -3.81
N HIS A 37 9.24 -9.43 -4.94
CA HIS A 37 8.94 -10.80 -5.40
C HIS A 37 9.37 -11.88 -4.37
N LEU A 38 10.26 -11.54 -3.43
CA LEU A 38 10.69 -12.45 -2.35
C LEU A 38 9.71 -12.47 -1.16
N PHE A 39 8.89 -11.43 -0.99
CA PHE A 39 7.96 -11.27 0.15
C PHE A 39 6.49 -11.38 -0.25
N GLU A 40 6.16 -11.25 -1.54
CA GLU A 40 4.89 -11.71 -2.06
C GLU A 40 4.94 -13.25 -2.02
N PRO A 41 4.05 -13.95 -1.28
CA PRO A 41 3.95 -15.39 -1.43
C PRO A 41 3.66 -15.67 -2.90
N GLU A 42 4.47 -16.56 -3.53
CA GLU A 42 4.14 -17.10 -4.84
C GLU A 42 2.67 -17.49 -4.82
N GLY A 43 1.92 -16.97 -5.81
CA GLY A 43 0.48 -16.94 -5.77
C GLY A 43 -0.10 -18.23 -5.22
N VAL A 44 -0.74 -18.14 -4.05
CA VAL A 44 -1.81 -19.07 -3.73
C VAL A 44 -2.84 -18.84 -4.83
N SER A 45 -2.71 -19.64 -5.90
CA SER A 45 -3.83 -20.03 -6.71
C SER A 45 -4.83 -20.60 -5.73
N VAL A 46 -5.84 -19.81 -5.38
CA VAL A 46 -7.03 -20.32 -4.71
C VAL A 46 -7.65 -21.29 -5.71
N SER A 47 -7.19 -22.54 -5.66
CA SER A 47 -7.85 -23.67 -6.27
C SER A 47 -9.15 -23.84 -5.49
N ASP A 48 -10.20 -23.34 -6.13
CA ASP A 48 -11.59 -23.54 -5.81
C ASP A 48 -11.81 -25.00 -5.38
N SER A 49 -12.16 -25.20 -4.12
CA SER A 49 -12.59 -26.50 -3.59
C SER A 49 -13.72 -26.24 -2.62
N SER A 50 -14.88 -25.97 -3.23
CA SER A 50 -16.19 -26.48 -2.86
C SER A 50 -16.39 -26.86 -1.39
N THR A 51 -17.19 -26.06 -0.68
CA THR A 51 -18.45 -26.53 -0.06
C THR A 51 -19.32 -25.29 0.20
N GLN A 52 -20.24 -24.99 -0.71
CA GLN A 52 -21.33 -24.03 -0.51
C GLN A 52 -22.64 -24.80 -0.25
N PRO A 53 -23.39 -24.52 0.83
CA PRO A 53 -24.83 -24.74 0.84
C PRO A 53 -25.47 -23.64 -0.01
N GLN A 54 -26.13 -24.07 -1.09
CA GLN A 54 -26.84 -23.21 -2.04
C GLN A 54 -28.02 -22.50 -1.36
N THR A 55 -28.08 -21.17 -1.42
CA THR A 55 -29.37 -20.44 -1.42
C THR A 55 -29.31 -19.20 -2.31
N HIS A 56 -30.18 -19.23 -3.32
CA HIS A 56 -30.77 -18.15 -4.12
C HIS A 56 -29.88 -17.07 -4.77
N ALA A 57 -29.80 -17.20 -6.09
CA ALA A 57 -29.18 -16.30 -7.05
C ALA A 57 -29.80 -14.89 -7.05
N ARG A 58 -28.95 -13.89 -6.81
CA ARG A 58 -29.14 -12.52 -7.30
C ARG A 58 -28.06 -12.26 -8.34
N ASN A 59 -28.46 -12.16 -9.61
CA ASN A 59 -27.57 -11.95 -10.75
C ASN A 59 -27.00 -10.52 -10.73
N ARG A 60 -26.11 -10.23 -9.78
CA ARG A 60 -25.22 -9.06 -9.83
C ARG A 60 -23.98 -9.54 -10.56
N THR A 61 -23.66 -8.96 -11.72
CA THR A 61 -22.32 -9.00 -12.28
C THR A 61 -21.36 -8.52 -11.18
N LEU A 62 -20.72 -9.48 -10.51
CA LEU A 62 -19.79 -9.23 -9.42
C LEU A 62 -18.57 -8.55 -10.03
N VAL A 63 -18.54 -7.22 -9.99
CA VAL A 63 -17.34 -6.46 -10.33
C VAL A 63 -16.26 -6.89 -9.33
N LYS A 64 -15.37 -7.77 -9.79
CA LYS A 64 -14.27 -8.29 -8.98
C LYS A 64 -13.38 -7.11 -8.59
N ARG A 65 -13.24 -6.84 -7.28
CA ARG A 65 -12.30 -5.83 -6.80
C ARG A 65 -10.89 -6.27 -7.18
N PRO A 66 -10.11 -5.46 -7.91
CA PRO A 66 -8.77 -5.83 -8.28
C PRO A 66 -7.87 -5.90 -7.04
N TYR A 67 -6.89 -6.78 -7.09
CA TYR A 67 -5.87 -6.86 -6.06
C TYR A 67 -4.97 -5.62 -6.12
N ILE A 68 -4.82 -4.91 -5.00
CA ILE A 68 -3.92 -3.78 -4.87
C ILE A 68 -2.63 -4.30 -4.22
N SER A 69 -1.51 -4.23 -4.93
CA SER A 69 -0.23 -4.73 -4.41
C SER A 69 0.24 -3.91 -3.19
N PRO A 70 1.03 -4.51 -2.27
CA PRO A 70 1.55 -3.82 -1.10
C PRO A 70 2.38 -2.57 -1.44
N VAL A 71 3.06 -2.55 -2.60
CA VAL A 71 3.74 -1.35 -3.11
C VAL A 71 2.78 -0.21 -3.29
N VAL A 72 1.69 -0.48 -4.01
CA VAL A 72 0.73 0.54 -4.39
C VAL A 72 0.10 1.10 -3.12
N LYS A 73 -0.24 0.25 -2.14
CA LYS A 73 -0.71 0.70 -0.81
C LYS A 73 0.29 1.63 -0.13
N LYS A 74 1.57 1.23 -0.05
CA LYS A 74 2.63 2.05 0.57
C LYS A 74 2.91 3.35 -0.20
N ARG A 75 2.84 3.31 -1.53
CA ARG A 75 3.04 4.46 -2.41
C ARG A 75 1.92 5.49 -2.25
N VAL A 76 0.66 5.04 -2.19
CA VAL A 76 -0.51 5.89 -1.93
C VAL A 76 -0.40 6.52 -0.54
N ALA A 77 -0.06 5.75 0.50
CA ALA A 77 0.15 6.26 1.85
C ALA A 77 1.27 7.31 1.90
N ALA A 78 2.42 7.03 1.26
CA ALA A 78 3.54 7.96 1.19
C ALA A 78 3.17 9.26 0.44
N LYS A 79 2.43 9.19 -0.67
CA LYS A 79 1.92 10.37 -1.39
C LYS A 79 0.98 11.23 -0.53
N GLN A 80 0.24 10.61 0.39
CA GLN A 80 -0.60 11.31 1.36
C GLN A 80 0.15 11.78 2.61
N GLY A 81 1.47 11.64 2.65
CA GLY A 81 2.29 11.99 3.82
C GLY A 81 2.00 11.11 5.02
N TRP A 82 1.64 9.85 4.80
CA TRP A 82 1.22 8.89 5.84
C TRP A 82 0.06 9.41 6.71
N ARG A 83 -0.85 10.18 6.11
CA ARG A 83 -2.01 10.73 6.80
C ARG A 83 -3.31 10.23 6.20
N CYS A 84 -4.27 9.94 7.08
CA CYS A 84 -5.61 9.51 6.70
C CYS A 84 -6.26 10.57 5.81
N ALA A 85 -6.85 10.16 4.68
CA ALA A 85 -7.49 11.11 3.76
C ALA A 85 -8.67 11.87 4.41
N VAL A 86 -9.35 11.24 5.39
CA VAL A 86 -10.53 11.78 6.07
C VAL A 86 -10.13 12.58 7.31
N CYS A 87 -9.58 11.92 8.35
CA CYS A 87 -9.31 12.57 9.63
C CYS A 87 -7.93 13.26 9.72
N LYS A 88 -7.07 13.13 8.71
CA LYS A 88 -5.72 13.75 8.64
C LYS A 88 -4.70 13.30 9.71
N GLU A 89 -5.10 12.38 10.59
CA GLU A 89 -4.22 11.73 11.56
C GLU A 89 -3.16 10.86 10.87
N LEU A 90 -2.03 10.67 11.55
CA LEU A 90 -0.97 9.77 11.08
C LEU A 90 -1.49 8.33 11.00
N LEU A 91 -1.15 7.64 9.93
CA LEU A 91 -1.51 6.25 9.69
C LEU A 91 -0.47 5.33 10.33
N ASP A 92 -0.96 4.34 11.07
CA ASP A 92 -0.17 3.20 11.55
C ASP A 92 -0.09 2.09 10.48
N GLU A 93 0.58 0.98 10.78
CA GLU A 93 0.73 -0.18 9.89
C GLU A 93 -0.60 -0.88 9.54
N THR A 94 -1.67 -0.57 10.28
CA THR A 94 -2.98 -1.20 10.14
C THR A 94 -3.93 -0.43 9.23
N PHE A 95 -3.43 0.61 8.56
CA PHE A 95 -4.18 1.37 7.56
C PHE A 95 -4.69 0.50 6.42
N GLU A 96 -5.80 0.93 5.83
CA GLU A 96 -6.41 0.27 4.68
C GLU A 96 -6.42 1.23 3.49
N THR A 97 -6.25 0.69 2.29
CA THR A 97 -6.33 1.45 1.04
C THR A 97 -7.66 1.15 0.36
N ASP A 98 -8.42 2.19 0.09
CA ASP A 98 -9.75 2.11 -0.50
C ASP A 98 -9.89 3.09 -1.67
N HIS A 99 -10.93 2.90 -2.50
CA HIS A 99 -11.22 3.78 -3.62
C HIS A 99 -11.93 5.04 -3.13
N ARG A 100 -11.55 6.20 -3.67
CA ARG A 100 -12.22 7.50 -3.45
C ARG A 100 -13.64 7.45 -4.00
N THR A 101 -13.76 7.06 -5.26
CA THR A 101 -15.02 6.75 -5.93
C THR A 101 -15.20 5.23 -5.94
N PRO A 102 -16.24 4.69 -5.29
CA PRO A 102 -16.47 3.25 -5.26
C PRO A 102 -16.67 2.65 -6.65
N LEU A 103 -16.22 1.42 -6.87
CA LEU A 103 -16.30 0.76 -8.19
C LEU A 103 -17.74 0.63 -8.72
N PHE A 104 -18.71 0.37 -7.84
CA PHE A 104 -20.11 0.27 -8.23
C PHE A 104 -20.74 1.61 -8.62
N ARG A 105 -20.10 2.75 -8.29
CA ARG A 105 -20.49 4.09 -8.74
C ARG A 105 -19.70 4.55 -9.97
N GLY A 106 -19.05 3.62 -10.69
CA GLY A 106 -18.26 3.92 -11.87
C GLY A 106 -16.81 4.35 -11.58
N GLY A 107 -16.32 4.15 -10.36
CA GLY A 107 -14.91 4.41 -10.03
C GLY A 107 -13.95 3.50 -10.81
N HIS A 108 -12.83 4.06 -11.28
CA HIS A 108 -11.78 3.30 -11.95
C HIS A 108 -11.08 2.35 -10.97
N ALA A 109 -10.96 1.09 -11.36
CA ALA A 109 -10.47 0.01 -10.50
C ALA A 109 -8.94 -0.07 -10.45
N THR A 110 -8.26 0.36 -11.50
CA THR A 110 -6.80 0.27 -11.66
C THR A 110 -6.09 1.61 -11.46
N ASP A 111 -6.84 2.71 -11.39
CA ASP A 111 -6.26 4.04 -11.31
C ASP A 111 -5.80 4.36 -9.88
N GLU A 112 -4.48 4.57 -9.72
CA GLU A 112 -3.87 4.96 -8.46
C GLU A 112 -4.40 6.32 -7.96
N SER A 113 -4.87 7.20 -8.86
CA SER A 113 -5.47 8.49 -8.50
C SER A 113 -6.80 8.33 -7.74
N ASN A 114 -7.52 7.23 -8.02
CA ASN A 114 -8.75 6.88 -7.34
C ASN A 114 -8.50 6.13 -6.03
N LEU A 115 -7.26 5.93 -5.60
CA LEU A 115 -6.94 5.29 -4.32
C LEU A 115 -6.71 6.33 -3.22
N GLN A 116 -7.04 5.94 -1.99
CA GLN A 116 -6.75 6.69 -0.77
C GLN A 116 -6.45 5.75 0.40
N SER A 117 -5.51 6.16 1.26
CA SER A 117 -5.21 5.48 2.52
C SER A 117 -6.05 6.08 3.67
N LEU A 118 -6.67 5.18 4.44
CA LEU A 118 -7.58 5.49 5.54
C LEU A 118 -7.17 4.70 6.80
N CYS A 119 -7.39 5.29 7.97
CA CYS A 119 -7.32 4.53 9.22
C CYS A 119 -8.56 3.62 9.33
N LYS A 120 -8.45 2.52 10.10
CA LYS A 120 -9.54 1.54 10.27
C LYS A 120 -10.90 2.18 10.57
N ARG A 121 -10.94 3.13 11.50
CA ARG A 121 -12.17 3.84 11.88
C ARG A 121 -12.81 4.59 10.71
N CYS A 122 -12.02 5.35 9.95
CA CYS A 122 -12.55 6.08 8.79
C CYS A 122 -12.94 5.14 7.65
N HIS A 123 -12.20 4.04 7.46
CA HIS A 123 -12.52 3.03 6.45
C HIS A 123 -13.84 2.33 6.74
N LEU A 124 -14.06 1.92 8.00
CA LEU A 124 -15.33 1.34 8.45
C LEU A 124 -16.50 2.32 8.25
N PHE A 125 -16.31 3.59 8.61
CA PHE A 125 -17.33 4.63 8.41
C PHE A 125 -17.68 4.82 6.94
N LYS A 126 -16.68 4.90 6.06
CA LYS A 126 -16.90 5.03 4.61
C LYS A 126 -17.67 3.82 4.07
N SER A 127 -17.23 2.62 4.42
CA SER A 127 -17.85 1.37 3.98
C SER A 127 -19.30 1.24 4.44
N ALA A 128 -19.60 1.64 5.69
CA ALA A 128 -20.93 1.49 6.28
C ALA A 128 -21.92 2.60 5.88
N VAL A 129 -21.44 3.84 5.73
CA VAL A 129 -22.32 5.02 5.61
C VAL A 129 -22.22 5.65 4.22
N LEU A 130 -21.01 5.96 3.76
CA LEU A 130 -20.82 6.77 2.55
C LEU A 130 -20.99 5.97 1.27
N ASP A 131 -20.57 4.71 1.25
CA ASP A 131 -20.71 3.88 0.07
C ASP A 131 -22.17 3.42 -0.14
N HIS A 132 -23.00 3.40 0.91
CA HIS A 132 -24.40 3.00 0.82
C HIS A 132 -25.39 4.16 0.58
N ALA A 133 -24.97 5.42 0.76
CA ALA A 133 -25.79 6.63 0.62
C ALA A 133 -25.76 7.21 -0.80
#